data_AF-A0A9J5XM39-F1
#
_entry.id   AF-A0A9J5XM39-F1
#
_cell.length_a   1.000
_cell.length_b   1.000
_cell.length_c   1.000
_cell.angle_alpha   90.00
_cell.angle_beta   90.00
_cell.angle_gamma   90.00
#
_symmetry.space_group_name_H-M   'P 1'
#
loop_
_entity.id
_entity.type
_entity.pdbx_description
1 polymer ?
#
loop_
_entity_poly.entity_id
_entity_poly.type
_entity_poly.pdbx_seq_one_letter_code
_entity_poly.pdbx_strand_id
1 'polypeptide(L)'
;MPPVCTRSFLEYKNHVTKLGDILLGLLSEALGLKPDHLKAAECDKGLALACHYYPACPQPELTLGSGKHTDPVFLTILLQDQIGGLQILSNDKFVSVIHRLVAKKIGPRLSVACFFTGGSSPPKMYGPIKELISEEKPPLYEDFLVVDYFAKDLSRPLDNTGLDLFRL
;
A
#
# COMPACT_ATOMS: atom_id res chain seq x y z
N MET A 1 -1.49 20.76 7.14
CA MET A 1 -2.04 20.11 8.35
C MET A 1 -2.29 21.16 9.41
N PRO A 2 -3.43 21.15 10.12
CA PRO A 2 -3.72 22.13 11.17
C PRO A 2 -2.66 22.12 12.29
N PRO A 3 -2.22 23.30 12.79
CA PRO A 3 -1.18 23.38 13.83
C PRO A 3 -1.46 22.54 15.09
N VAL A 4 -2.73 22.45 15.48
CA VAL A 4 -3.19 21.69 16.65
C VAL A 4 -2.88 20.19 16.55
N CYS A 5 -2.81 19.63 15.33
CA CYS A 5 -2.55 18.21 15.11
C CYS A 5 -1.07 17.91 14.78
N THR A 6 -0.24 18.94 14.56
CA THR A 6 1.11 18.76 14.01
C THR A 6 1.98 17.88 14.90
N ARG A 7 1.97 18.10 16.21
CA ARG A 7 2.77 17.31 17.15
C ARG A 7 2.35 15.84 17.14
N SER A 8 1.06 15.57 17.35
CA SER A 8 0.52 14.21 17.38
C SER A 8 0.74 13.47 16.06
N PHE A 9 0.62 14.18 14.94
CA PHE A 9 0.92 13.60 13.63
C PHE A 9 2.39 13.24 13.47
N LEU A 10 3.33 14.10 13.89
CA LEU A 10 4.76 13.80 13.81
C LEU A 10 5.13 12.62 14.71
N GLU A 11 4.58 12.57 15.93
CA GLU A 11 4.76 11.44 16.83
C GLU A 11 4.20 10.15 16.21
N TYR A 12 2.98 10.17 15.69
CA TYR A 12 2.37 9.03 15.00
C TYR A 12 3.18 8.58 13.78
N LYS A 13 3.61 9.52 12.93
CA LYS A 13 4.48 9.29 11.78
C LYS A 13 5.75 8.55 12.20
N ASN A 14 6.42 9.00 13.25
CA ASN A 14 7.65 8.36 13.72
C ASN A 14 7.42 6.93 14.21
N HIS A 15 6.31 6.67 14.91
CA HIS A 15 5.98 5.32 15.35
C HIS A 15 5.61 4.39 14.19
N VAL A 16 4.79 4.87 13.24
CA VAL A 16 4.38 4.05 12.09
C VAL A 16 5.55 3.77 11.15
N THR A 17 6.50 4.69 10.99
CA THR A 17 7.74 4.43 10.25
C THR A 17 8.56 3.32 10.90
N LYS A 18 8.75 3.35 12.22
CA LYS A 18 9.46 2.27 12.94
C LYS A 18 8.74 0.93 12.82
N LEU A 19 7.41 0.93 12.90
CA LEU A 19 6.62 -0.27 12.71
C LEU A 19 6.75 -0.81 11.28
N GLY A 20 6.66 0.06 10.28
CA GLY A 20 6.86 -0.31 8.88
C GLY A 20 8.23 -0.91 8.61
N ASP A 21 9.29 -0.34 9.20
CA ASP A 21 10.65 -0.89 9.12
C ASP A 21 10.73 -2.33 9.65
N ILE A 22 10.11 -2.60 10.81
CA ILE A 22 10.07 -3.95 11.41
C ILE A 22 9.29 -4.91 10.50
N LEU A 23 8.12 -4.49 10.01
CA LEU A 23 7.28 -5.32 9.16
C LEU A 23 7.96 -5.66 7.83
N LEU A 24 8.62 -4.69 7.18
CA LEU A 24 9.41 -4.95 5.98
C LEU A 24 10.55 -5.95 6.24
N GLY A 25 11.12 -5.91 7.45
CA GLY A 25 12.08 -6.91 7.92
C GLY A 25 11.51 -8.33 7.91
N LEU A 26 10.41 -8.52 8.63
CA LEU A 26 9.73 -9.80 8.76
C LEU A 26 9.21 -10.33 7.41
N LEU A 27 8.73 -9.44 6.55
CA LEU A 27 8.27 -9.79 5.20
C LEU A 27 9.43 -10.27 4.31
N SER A 28 10.61 -9.65 4.44
CA SER A 28 11.80 -10.09 3.71
C SER A 28 12.19 -11.51 4.15
N GLU A 29 12.20 -11.78 5.45
CA GLU A 29 12.49 -13.12 5.99
C GLU A 29 11.45 -14.16 5.55
N ALA A 30 10.16 -13.81 5.55
CA ALA A 30 9.08 -14.68 5.08
C ALA A 30 9.21 -15.04 3.58
N LEU A 31 9.88 -14.19 2.79
CA LEU A 31 10.20 -14.48 1.39
C LEU A 31 11.46 -15.34 1.22
N GLY A 32 12.19 -15.64 2.30
CA GLY A 32 13.47 -16.35 2.30
C GLY A 32 14.67 -15.44 2.00
N LEU A 33 14.53 -14.13 2.20
CA LEU A 33 15.56 -13.12 1.91
C LEU A 33 16.23 -12.63 3.20
N LYS A 34 17.29 -11.84 3.06
CA LYS A 34 17.89 -11.13 4.20
C LYS A 34 16.87 -10.13 4.79
N PRO A 35 16.84 -9.93 6.13
CA PRO A 35 15.86 -9.04 6.76
C PRO A 35 15.85 -7.61 6.20
N ASP A 36 16.99 -7.10 5.76
CA ASP A 36 17.11 -5.74 5.22
C ASP A 36 16.77 -5.61 3.73
N HIS A 37 16.39 -6.71 3.04
CA HIS A 37 16.27 -6.73 1.58
C HIS A 37 15.22 -5.74 1.05
N LEU A 38 13.98 -5.75 1.55
CA LEU A 38 12.94 -4.82 1.08
C LEU A 38 13.27 -3.35 1.40
N LYS A 39 14.03 -3.11 2.49
CA LYS A 39 14.51 -1.77 2.85
C LYS A 39 15.64 -1.31 1.93
N ALA A 40 16.57 -2.20 1.57
CA ALA A 40 17.59 -1.93 0.57
C ALA A 40 16.98 -1.69 -0.83
N ALA A 41 15.85 -2.33 -1.12
CA ALA A 41 15.02 -2.03 -2.28
C ALA A 41 14.27 -0.69 -2.18
N GLU A 42 14.44 0.07 -1.10
CA GLU A 42 13.83 1.39 -0.86
C GLU A 42 12.30 1.36 -0.76
N CYS A 43 11.70 0.23 -0.37
CA CYS A 43 10.25 0.15 -0.15
C CYS A 43 9.78 1.07 0.99
N ASP A 44 10.68 1.43 1.90
CA ASP A 44 10.45 2.37 3.01
C ASP A 44 10.59 3.85 2.59
N LYS A 45 11.12 4.13 1.40
CA LYS A 45 11.47 5.49 0.94
C LYS A 45 10.29 6.25 0.36
N GLY A 46 9.23 6.41 1.15
CA GLY A 46 8.08 7.20 0.78
C GLY A 46 6.95 6.88 1.72
N LEU A 47 6.37 7.92 2.33
CA LEU A 47 5.28 7.75 3.28
C LEU A 47 4.21 8.79 3.01
N ALA A 48 3.08 8.34 2.46
CA ALA A 48 1.88 9.14 2.38
C ALA A 48 0.97 8.81 3.57
N LEU A 49 0.33 9.81 4.15
CA LEU A 49 -0.68 9.63 5.19
C LEU A 49 -2.00 10.21 4.69
N ALA A 50 -3.07 9.42 4.78
CA ALA A 50 -4.43 9.87 4.51
C ALA A 50 -5.27 9.74 5.78
N CYS A 51 -5.88 10.85 6.20
CA CYS A 51 -6.85 10.87 7.29
C CYS A 51 -8.25 10.90 6.69
N HIS A 52 -9.03 9.85 6.93
CA HIS A 52 -10.39 9.75 6.41
C HIS A 52 -11.40 9.99 7.52
N TYR A 53 -12.39 10.84 7.22
CA TYR A 53 -13.56 11.06 8.08
C TYR A 53 -14.81 10.63 7.32
N TYR A 54 -15.48 9.59 7.81
CA TYR A 54 -16.72 9.09 7.25
C TYR A 54 -17.86 9.45 8.21
N PRO A 55 -18.73 10.40 7.85
CA PRO A 55 -19.88 10.75 8.69
C PRO A 55 -20.88 9.59 8.75
N ALA A 56 -21.80 9.67 9.71
CA ALA A 56 -22.95 8.78 9.75
C ALA A 56 -23.82 8.98 8.50
N CYS A 57 -24.30 7.89 7.91
CA CYS A 57 -25.16 7.90 6.74
C CYS A 57 -26.57 7.41 7.12
N PRO A 58 -27.64 8.17 6.85
CA PRO A 58 -29.01 7.73 7.16
C PRO A 58 -29.43 6.44 6.46
N GLN A 59 -28.88 6.18 5.27
CA GLN A 59 -29.18 5.03 4.39
C GLN A 59 -27.87 4.32 3.97
N PRO A 60 -27.15 3.68 4.91
CA PRO A 60 -25.84 3.08 4.65
C PRO A 60 -25.88 1.93 3.64
N GLU A 61 -27.05 1.32 3.40
CA GLU A 61 -27.27 0.29 2.39
C GLU A 61 -27.20 0.82 0.95
N LEU A 62 -27.38 2.13 0.74
CA LEU A 62 -27.38 2.78 -0.57
C LEU A 62 -26.04 3.41 -0.95
N THR A 63 -25.04 3.37 -0.05
CA THR A 63 -23.75 4.03 -0.29
C THR A 63 -22.59 3.28 0.35
N LEU A 64 -21.38 3.60 -0.08
CA LEU A 64 -20.15 3.07 0.48
C LEU A 64 -19.28 4.25 0.92
N GLY A 65 -18.55 4.07 2.03
CA GLY A 65 -17.53 5.04 2.41
C GLY A 65 -16.32 4.98 1.46
N SER A 66 -16.00 3.79 0.94
CA SER A 66 -15.05 3.60 -0.14
C SER A 66 -15.44 2.37 -0.97
N GLY A 67 -15.27 2.47 -2.29
CA GLY A 67 -15.51 1.38 -3.23
C GLY A 67 -14.55 0.20 -3.02
N LYS A 68 -14.78 -0.89 -3.75
CA LYS A 68 -13.85 -2.03 -3.77
C LYS A 68 -12.56 -1.60 -4.48
N HIS A 69 -11.42 -1.74 -3.83
CA HIS A 69 -10.12 -1.44 -4.42
C HIS A 69 -9.00 -2.26 -3.79
N THR A 70 -7.84 -2.26 -4.43
CA THR A 70 -6.55 -2.70 -3.88
C THR A 70 -5.66 -1.48 -3.74
N ASP A 71 -4.79 -1.45 -2.74
CA ASP A 71 -3.86 -0.33 -2.59
C ASP A 71 -2.69 -0.44 -3.58
N PRO A 72 -2.35 0.64 -4.30
CA PRO A 72 -1.24 0.68 -5.24
C PRO A 72 0.09 1.01 -4.53
N VAL A 73 0.40 0.35 -3.40
CA VAL A 73 1.61 0.64 -2.60
C VAL A 73 2.22 -0.62 -2.01
N PHE A 74 3.47 -0.57 -1.54
CA PHE A 74 4.17 -1.74 -1.01
C PHE A 74 3.51 -2.25 0.27
N LEU A 75 3.34 -1.37 1.26
CA LEU A 75 2.72 -1.70 2.54
C LEU A 75 1.78 -0.59 2.94
N THR A 76 0.55 -0.95 3.29
CA THR A 76 -0.39 -0.04 3.96
C THR A 76 -0.48 -0.45 5.42
N ILE A 77 -0.24 0.50 6.32
CA ILE A 77 -0.54 0.38 7.74
C ILE A 77 -1.73 1.28 8.01
N LEU A 78 -2.88 0.68 8.26
CA LEU A 78 -4.11 1.40 8.52
C LEU A 78 -4.42 1.33 10.01
N LEU A 79 -4.42 2.49 10.67
CA LEU A 79 -4.94 2.63 12.02
C LEU A 79 -6.47 2.67 11.92
N GLN A 80 -7.05 1.49 11.67
CA GLN A 80 -8.42 1.05 11.98
C GLN A 80 -8.79 -0.34 11.42
N ASP A 81 -7.96 -0.99 10.59
CA ASP A 81 -7.94 -2.42 10.19
C ASP A 81 -6.66 -2.72 9.34
N GLN A 82 -6.32 -3.98 9.01
CA GLN A 82 -5.08 -4.37 8.31
C GLN A 82 -5.31 -4.85 6.86
N ILE A 83 -4.89 -4.09 5.84
CA ILE A 83 -4.95 -4.49 4.41
C ILE A 83 -3.72 -3.89 3.69
N GLY A 84 -3.08 -4.61 2.74
CA GLY A 84 -1.76 -4.27 2.16
C GLY A 84 -1.65 -4.47 0.63
N GLY A 85 -0.42 -4.30 0.07
CA GLY A 85 -0.17 -4.24 -1.39
C GLY A 85 1.16 -4.83 -1.92
N LEU A 86 1.78 -5.81 -1.24
CA LEU A 86 3.09 -6.42 -1.60
C LEU A 86 3.14 -7.30 -2.87
N GLN A 87 2.07 -7.37 -3.66
CA GLN A 87 1.91 -8.45 -4.64
C GLN A 87 2.97 -8.49 -5.74
N ILE A 88 3.25 -7.35 -6.40
CA ILE A 88 4.17 -7.29 -7.54
C ILE A 88 5.60 -7.70 -7.13
N LEU A 89 6.13 -7.13 -6.04
CA LEU A 89 7.50 -7.42 -5.59
C LEU A 89 7.68 -8.90 -5.23
N SER A 90 6.66 -9.48 -4.62
CA SER A 90 6.69 -10.86 -4.14
C SER A 90 6.52 -11.90 -5.26
N ASN A 91 6.30 -11.47 -6.51
CA ASN A 91 5.94 -12.34 -7.64
C ASN A 91 4.76 -13.26 -7.29
N ASP A 92 3.64 -12.68 -6.85
CA ASP A 92 2.42 -13.36 -6.38
C ASP A 92 2.57 -14.22 -5.10
N LYS A 93 3.71 -14.23 -4.40
CA LYS A 93 3.82 -14.91 -3.08
C LYS A 93 2.98 -14.25 -1.99
N PHE A 94 2.83 -12.94 -2.05
CA PHE A 94 1.85 -12.17 -1.29
C PHE A 94 0.78 -11.66 -2.25
N VAL A 95 -0.47 -11.63 -1.83
CA VAL A 95 -1.59 -11.19 -2.66
C VAL A 95 -2.13 -9.89 -2.11
N SER A 96 -2.32 -8.90 -2.98
CA SER A 96 -2.96 -7.63 -2.64
C SER A 96 -4.46 -7.89 -2.47
N VAL A 97 -5.01 -7.51 -1.31
CA VAL A 97 -6.37 -7.89 -0.94
C VAL A 97 -7.34 -6.79 -1.31
N ILE A 98 -8.41 -7.16 -2.02
CA ILE A 98 -9.51 -6.24 -2.34
C ILE A 98 -10.24 -5.87 -1.05
N HIS A 99 -10.42 -4.57 -0.84
CA HIS A 99 -11.10 -4.05 0.33
C HIS A 99 -12.05 -2.91 0.01
N ARG A 100 -12.99 -2.66 0.93
CA ARG A 100 -14.01 -1.60 0.83
C ARG A 100 -14.39 -1.10 2.21
N LEU A 101 -14.98 0.09 2.27
CA LEU A 101 -15.59 0.59 3.50
C LEU A 101 -17.11 0.70 3.36
N VAL A 102 -17.83 0.06 4.26
CA VAL A 102 -19.29 0.20 4.41
C VAL A 102 -19.61 1.39 5.29
N ALA A 103 -20.56 2.23 4.86
CA ALA A 103 -21.03 3.37 5.64
C ALA A 103 -21.75 2.91 6.92
N LYS A 104 -21.68 3.71 7.99
CA LYS A 104 -22.37 3.42 9.26
C LYS A 104 -23.58 4.30 9.42
N LYS A 105 -24.68 3.72 9.95
CA LYS A 105 -25.89 4.49 10.27
C LYS A 105 -25.73 5.44 11.45
N ILE A 106 -24.93 5.03 12.44
CA ILE A 106 -24.77 5.72 13.71
C ILE A 106 -23.28 6.01 13.93
N GLY A 107 -22.98 7.27 14.22
CA GLY A 107 -21.64 7.75 14.57
C GLY A 107 -20.68 7.83 13.39
N PRO A 108 -19.68 8.74 13.46
CA PRO A 108 -18.64 8.82 12.44
C PRO A 108 -17.57 7.72 12.60
N ARG A 109 -16.87 7.39 11.51
CA ARG A 109 -15.64 6.59 11.52
C ARG A 109 -14.45 7.48 11.10
N LEU A 110 -13.34 7.38 11.83
CA LEU A 110 -12.11 8.15 11.55
C LEU A 110 -10.91 7.22 11.38
N SER A 111 -10.40 7.03 10.17
CA SER A 111 -9.22 6.17 9.95
C SER A 111 -7.99 6.98 9.55
N VAL A 112 -6.80 6.50 9.90
CA VAL A 112 -5.53 7.04 9.38
C VAL A 112 -4.80 5.93 8.63
N ALA A 113 -4.70 6.07 7.31
CA ALA A 113 -3.96 5.16 6.45
C ALA A 113 -2.54 5.68 6.23
N CYS A 114 -1.55 4.80 6.33
CA CYS A 114 -0.14 5.09 6.09
C CYS A 114 0.36 4.20 4.97
N PHE A 115 0.82 4.80 3.88
CA PHE A 115 1.18 4.11 2.67
C PHE A 115 2.68 4.22 2.41
N PHE A 116 3.37 3.08 2.37
CA PHE A 116 4.77 2.97 1.99
C PHE A 116 4.87 2.86 0.47
N THR A 117 5.21 3.95 -0.19
CA THR A 117 5.14 4.10 -1.66
C THR A 117 6.44 3.80 -2.38
N GLY A 118 7.53 3.60 -1.61
CA GLY A 118 8.90 3.54 -2.09
C GLY A 118 9.42 4.82 -2.74
N GLY A 119 10.72 4.81 -3.02
CA GLY A 119 11.48 5.94 -3.55
C GLY A 119 11.07 6.32 -4.97
N SER A 120 10.72 7.59 -5.18
CA SER A 120 10.38 8.15 -6.49
C SER A 120 11.42 9.14 -7.04
N SER A 121 12.41 9.52 -6.23
CA SER A 121 13.48 10.44 -6.63
C SER A 121 14.81 10.05 -5.94
N PRO A 122 15.89 9.78 -6.71
CA PRO A 122 15.91 9.69 -8.17
C PRO A 122 14.98 8.57 -8.70
N PRO A 123 14.57 8.60 -9.99
CA PRO A 123 13.72 7.56 -10.55
C PRO A 123 14.33 6.17 -10.36
N LYS A 124 13.55 5.24 -9.82
CA LYS A 124 13.95 3.86 -9.56
C LYS A 124 12.95 2.89 -10.17
N MET A 125 13.47 1.87 -10.84
CA MET A 125 12.68 0.75 -11.36
C MET A 125 12.38 -0.23 -10.23
N TYR A 126 11.13 -0.66 -10.15
CA TYR A 126 10.66 -1.72 -9.27
C TYR A 126 10.12 -2.85 -10.13
N GLY A 127 10.23 -4.08 -9.65
CA GLY A 127 9.76 -5.26 -10.37
C GLY A 127 9.90 -6.49 -9.48
N PRO A 128 9.60 -7.69 -10.01
CA PRO A 128 9.75 -8.93 -9.25
C PRO A 128 11.19 -9.07 -8.70
N ILE A 129 11.30 -9.43 -7.41
CA ILE A 129 12.60 -9.65 -6.75
C ILE A 129 13.35 -10.76 -7.49
N LYS A 130 14.57 -10.48 -7.94
CA LYS A 130 15.30 -11.38 -8.85
C LYS A 130 15.62 -12.72 -8.20
N GLU A 131 15.85 -12.75 -6.89
CA GLU A 131 16.05 -13.97 -6.08
C GLU A 131 14.81 -14.86 -5.97
N LEU A 132 13.62 -14.35 -6.33
CA LEU A 132 12.36 -15.10 -6.33
C LEU A 132 12.00 -15.66 -7.72
N ILE A 133 12.80 -15.36 -8.74
CA ILE A 133 12.58 -15.74 -10.13
C ILE A 133 13.49 -16.93 -10.47
N SER A 134 12.98 -17.87 -11.25
CA SER A 134 13.70 -19.06 -11.73
C SER A 134 13.11 -19.53 -13.07
N GLU A 135 13.71 -20.52 -13.71
CA GLU A 135 13.11 -21.14 -14.91
C GLU A 135 11.74 -21.77 -14.60
N GLU A 136 11.56 -22.36 -13.41
CA GLU A 136 10.28 -22.92 -12.99
C GLU A 136 9.26 -21.86 -12.53
N LYS A 137 9.73 -20.65 -12.20
CA LYS A 137 8.90 -19.51 -11.78
C LYS A 137 9.38 -18.23 -12.47
N PRO A 138 8.99 -18.02 -13.74
CA PRO A 138 9.38 -16.82 -14.48
C PRO A 138 8.79 -15.54 -13.85
N PRO A 139 9.28 -14.35 -14.23
CA PRO A 139 8.65 -13.11 -13.82
C PRO A 139 7.21 -13.05 -14.33
N LEU A 140 6.28 -12.65 -13.46
CA LEU A 140 4.88 -12.43 -13.84
C LEU A 140 4.57 -10.96 -14.17
N TYR A 141 5.49 -10.05 -13.83
CA TYR A 141 5.31 -8.61 -13.97
C TYR A 141 6.53 -7.96 -14.62
N GLU A 142 6.30 -6.89 -15.37
CA GLU A 142 7.35 -6.04 -15.93
C GLU A 142 7.98 -5.13 -14.85
N ASP A 143 9.21 -4.70 -15.11
CA ASP A 143 9.83 -3.65 -14.30
C ASP A 143 9.14 -2.29 -14.61
N PHE A 144 8.84 -1.47 -13.61
CA PHE A 144 8.10 -0.22 -13.73
C PHE A 144 8.69 0.92 -12.88
N LEU A 145 8.43 2.17 -13.26
CA LEU A 145 8.67 3.33 -12.40
C LEU A 145 7.46 3.57 -11.49
N VAL A 146 7.70 3.93 -10.22
CA VAL A 146 6.65 4.27 -9.25
C VAL A 146 5.73 5.38 -9.78
N VAL A 147 6.28 6.38 -10.47
CA VAL A 147 5.51 7.49 -11.05
C VAL A 147 4.57 7.02 -12.16
N ASP A 148 5.01 6.08 -13.00
CA ASP A 148 4.18 5.52 -14.08
C ASP A 148 3.11 4.59 -13.51
N TYR A 149 3.46 3.86 -12.45
CA TYR A 149 2.54 3.02 -11.70
C TYR A 149 1.38 3.82 -11.12
N PHE A 150 1.67 4.91 -10.40
CA PHE A 150 0.62 5.79 -9.89
C PHE A 150 -0.17 6.50 -10.98
N ALA A 151 0.48 6.96 -12.07
CA ALA A 151 -0.22 7.60 -13.17
C ALA A 151 -1.23 6.65 -13.83
N LYS A 152 -0.83 5.40 -14.06
CA LYS A 152 -1.70 4.34 -14.59
C LYS A 152 -2.80 3.96 -13.59
N ASP A 153 -2.50 3.82 -12.30
CA ASP A 153 -3.51 3.51 -11.29
C ASP A 153 -4.54 4.64 -11.11
N LEU A 154 -4.13 5.91 -11.18
CA LEU A 154 -5.05 7.05 -11.08
C LEU A 154 -5.91 7.25 -12.34
N SER A 155 -5.46 6.75 -13.49
CA SER A 155 -6.18 6.87 -14.77
C SER A 155 -7.09 5.68 -15.08
N ARG A 156 -7.06 4.62 -14.27
CA ARG A 156 -7.85 3.41 -14.52
C ARG A 156 -9.34 3.56 -14.13
N PRO A 157 -10.23 2.85 -14.83
CA PRO A 157 -11.60 2.64 -14.36
C PRO A 157 -11.66 1.93 -12.99
N LEU A 158 -12.61 2.32 -12.12
CA LEU A 158 -12.71 1.84 -10.73
C LEU A 158 -12.93 0.32 -10.59
N ASP A 159 -13.30 -0.36 -11.67
CA ASP A 159 -13.64 -1.78 -11.76
C ASP A 159 -12.45 -2.70 -12.13
N ASN A 160 -11.31 -2.16 -12.59
CA ASN A 160 -10.12 -2.95 -12.91
C ASN A 160 -9.04 -2.83 -11.83
N THR A 161 -8.30 -3.90 -11.54
CA THR A 161 -7.15 -3.82 -10.63
C THR A 161 -5.96 -3.17 -11.35
N GLY A 162 -5.24 -2.25 -10.71
CA GLY A 162 -4.07 -1.59 -11.31
C GLY A 162 -2.93 -2.58 -11.61
N LEU A 163 -2.97 -3.78 -11.02
CA LEU A 163 -1.97 -4.83 -11.17
C LEU A 163 -1.96 -5.48 -12.55
N ASP A 164 -3.13 -5.61 -13.18
CA ASP A 164 -3.27 -6.25 -14.49
C ASP A 164 -2.55 -5.46 -15.61
N LEU A 165 -2.30 -4.16 -15.39
CA LEU A 165 -1.61 -3.28 -16.35
C LEU A 165 -0.10 -3.52 -16.45
N PHE A 166 0.47 -4.32 -15.55
CA PHE A 166 1.91 -4.59 -15.46
C PHE A 166 2.23 -6.08 -15.56
N ARG A 167 1.23 -6.93 -15.80
CA ARG A 167 1.40 -8.37 -15.93
C ARG A 167 1.97 -8.71 -17.33
N LEU A 168 2.87 -9.67 -17.38
CA LEU A 168 3.46 -10.24 -18.61
C LEU A 168 2.51 -11.23 -19.30
#